data_AF-A0A0F2QVL9-F1
#
_entry.id   AF-A0A0F2QVL9-F1
#
_cell.length_a   1.000
_cell.length_b   1.000
_cell.length_c   1.000
_cell.angle_alpha   90.00
_cell.angle_beta   90.00
_cell.angle_gamma   90.00
#
_symmetry.space_group_name_H-M   'P 1'
#
loop_
_entity.id
_entity.type
_entity.pdbx_description
1 polymer ?
#
loop_
_entity_poly.entity_id
_entity_poly.type
_entity_poly.pdbx_seq_one_letter_code
_entity_poly.pdbx_strand_id
1 'polypeptide(L)'
;MPKTTPYLYEPGQSPQKDAWFTSFYIENHLDYFSNPEIAATDEQVRFMVYTEANERYYPCSDKMFDAIMNRNNSAHIQKEYNKALQRLLTLIERQIEDPWEKTYLESLVINKYQHETRDEIMIPSRLEKRLMRMYLNRTHIDDPYMVEKAERNCRAHALLDTPAFHQALNHVDMASLNNPPKTLDDIKSQIAALEFQRMLCLANSPELWEKALPKEFGVADFLTCFGKKMTGDGIKPLLEFLGFGRQRTPKRRKILWLADEAGEVVVDLAIIRLLVAHGNKVIVAFKKGPLYTKTNILDIFNDPVLRNGMEHAVIIEDPRLNKNDLVRTLRGDVPVLALSDGTNENLNLLLVSTTFARIFKEVDSVISRGEDQRRRFFDTHFHFTQDIFSIAPGADGSVSILFKLRHPAVIKFSHHDLERKANAIIDQMKTAKNKGMTVIFYSGIIGSLPGKIKMAKHIMSLFVDHLKKQSAMTFIINPSDYYEPGMDADDLMYMWEIVQRSGQIDIWRFQTYDDIVTAFELMKQKIPPEWVGKDATYSTGCTKEMAIAVDVQQRHPEMQLIGPAKERFMRRKEYGVGKMYDQRLGLVC
;
A
#
# COMPACT_ATOMS: atom_id res chain seq x y z
N MET A 1 -7.85 28.10 -11.69
CA MET A 1 -7.45 28.67 -10.38
C MET A 1 -5.94 28.77 -10.34
N PRO A 2 -5.35 29.84 -9.79
CA PRO A 2 -3.90 29.94 -9.67
C PRO A 2 -3.41 28.76 -8.81
N LYS A 3 -2.40 28.03 -9.29
CA LYS A 3 -1.72 26.99 -8.52
C LYS A 3 -1.04 27.69 -7.34
N THR A 4 -1.69 27.70 -6.18
CA THR A 4 -1.03 27.98 -4.91
C THR A 4 0.14 27.01 -4.79
N THR A 5 1.35 27.55 -4.71
CA THR A 5 2.56 26.78 -4.45
C THR A 5 2.32 25.94 -3.19
N PRO A 6 2.55 24.62 -3.22
CA PRO A 6 2.28 23.77 -2.07
C PRO A 6 3.11 24.22 -0.87
N TYR A 7 2.49 24.27 0.31
CA TYR A 7 3.21 24.50 1.55
C TYR A 7 4.06 23.27 1.85
N LEU A 8 5.36 23.40 1.61
CA LEU A 8 6.37 22.40 1.98
C LEU A 8 6.88 22.76 3.37
N TYR A 9 6.55 21.92 4.35
CA TYR A 9 7.08 22.07 5.70
C TYR A 9 8.56 21.67 5.71
N GLU A 10 9.42 22.57 6.21
CA GLU A 10 10.85 22.32 6.38
C GLU A 10 11.19 22.25 7.88
N PRO A 11 11.67 21.08 8.37
CA PRO A 11 12.11 20.94 9.76
C PRO A 11 13.28 21.88 10.12
N GLY A 12 13.40 22.28 11.38
CA GLY A 12 14.55 23.00 11.91
C GLY A 12 14.51 24.52 11.71
N GLN A 13 13.47 25.06 11.05
CA GLN A 13 13.29 26.50 10.93
C GLN A 13 12.77 27.15 12.23
N SER A 14 11.92 26.45 12.99
CA SER A 14 11.35 26.96 14.25
C SER A 14 10.97 25.82 15.19
N PRO A 15 11.49 25.80 16.44
CA PRO A 15 11.14 24.77 17.42
C PRO A 15 9.63 24.68 17.69
N GLN A 16 8.91 25.80 17.66
CA GLN A 16 7.46 25.83 17.87
C GLN A 16 6.71 25.19 16.70
N LYS A 17 7.13 25.46 15.46
CA LYS A 17 6.55 24.81 14.27
C LYS A 17 6.85 23.31 14.26
N ASP A 18 8.07 22.92 14.63
CA ASP A 18 8.48 21.52 14.69
C ASP A 18 7.72 20.74 15.77
N ALA A 19 7.49 21.38 16.93
CA ALA A 19 6.61 20.83 17.96
C ALA A 19 5.17 20.69 17.46
N TRP A 20 4.62 21.69 16.76
CA TRP A 20 3.26 21.61 16.21
C TRP A 20 3.10 20.53 15.14
N PHE A 21 4.07 20.40 14.24
CA PHE A 21 4.12 19.33 13.26
C PHE A 21 4.19 17.96 13.94
N THR A 22 5.01 17.81 14.98
CA THR A 22 5.08 16.57 15.77
C THR A 22 3.73 16.27 16.45
N SER A 23 3.11 17.27 17.08
CA SER A 23 1.77 17.14 17.67
C SER A 23 0.74 16.71 16.62
N PHE A 24 0.81 17.21 15.39
CA PHE A 24 -0.10 16.80 14.33
C PHE A 24 -0.05 15.29 14.07
N TYR A 25 1.12 14.67 14.01
CA TYR A 25 1.22 13.22 13.83
C TYR A 25 0.77 12.44 15.09
N ILE A 26 1.13 12.92 16.28
CA ILE A 26 0.74 12.27 17.54
C ILE A 26 -0.78 12.30 17.71
N GLU A 27 -1.37 13.49 17.64
CA GLU A 27 -2.80 13.70 17.84
C GLU A 27 -3.62 12.99 16.78
N ASN A 28 -3.12 12.82 15.55
CA ASN A 28 -3.83 12.05 14.53
C ASN A 28 -3.58 10.52 14.61
N HIS A 29 -2.80 10.03 15.57
CA HIS A 29 -2.29 8.65 15.65
C HIS A 29 -1.63 8.18 14.34
N LEU A 30 -0.84 9.06 13.73
CA LEU A 30 -0.03 8.81 12.55
C LEU A 30 1.44 8.63 12.89
N ASP A 31 1.83 8.96 14.13
CA ASP A 31 3.20 8.82 14.57
C ASP A 31 3.55 7.36 14.90
N TYR A 32 4.55 6.82 14.19
CA TYR A 32 5.05 5.46 14.40
C TYR A 32 5.59 5.26 15.83
N PHE A 33 6.32 6.22 16.38
CA PHE A 33 6.95 6.05 17.69
C PHE A 33 5.91 5.95 18.81
N SER A 34 4.82 6.70 18.67
CA SER A 34 3.68 6.63 19.59
C SER A 34 2.75 5.46 19.31
N ASN A 35 2.61 5.02 18.04
CA ASN A 35 1.63 4.01 17.62
C ASN A 35 2.23 2.94 16.68
N PRO A 36 3.23 2.16 17.12
CA PRO A 36 4.01 1.27 16.24
C PRO A 36 3.23 0.09 15.67
N GLU A 37 2.10 -0.28 16.28
CA GLU A 37 1.25 -1.38 15.80
C GLU A 37 0.30 -0.98 14.66
N ILE A 38 0.08 0.33 14.47
CA ILE A 38 -0.96 0.85 13.57
C ILE A 38 -0.35 1.77 12.50
N ALA A 39 0.57 2.65 12.90
CA ALA A 39 1.23 3.56 11.97
C ALA A 39 2.44 2.88 11.32
N ALA A 40 2.58 3.09 10.01
CA ALA A 40 3.72 2.66 9.21
C ALA A 40 4.94 3.55 9.49
N THR A 41 6.13 3.01 9.27
CA THR A 41 7.34 3.84 9.21
C THR A 41 7.46 4.57 7.88
N ASP A 42 8.34 5.56 7.84
CA ASP A 42 8.71 6.24 6.62
C ASP A 42 9.24 5.25 5.56
N GLU A 43 9.98 4.20 5.96
CA GLU A 43 10.44 3.17 5.02
C GLU A 43 9.30 2.34 4.42
N GLN A 44 8.30 1.95 5.22
CA GLN A 44 7.12 1.25 4.69
C GLN A 44 6.28 2.18 3.81
N VAL A 45 6.12 3.45 4.19
CA VAL A 45 5.42 4.45 3.38
C VAL A 45 6.09 4.62 2.01
N ARG A 46 7.44 4.54 1.98
CA ARG A 46 8.23 4.60 0.74
C ARG A 46 8.01 3.45 -0.23
N PHE A 47 7.26 2.41 0.15
CA PHE A 47 6.75 1.42 -0.80
C PHE A 47 5.70 2.03 -1.75
N MET A 48 5.01 3.07 -1.31
CA MET A 48 3.84 3.65 -1.98
C MET A 48 4.06 5.11 -2.40
N VAL A 49 4.70 5.90 -1.53
CA VAL A 49 4.90 7.34 -1.70
C VAL A 49 6.37 7.62 -1.93
N TYR A 50 6.70 8.42 -2.93
CA TYR A 50 8.04 8.97 -3.07
C TYR A 50 8.15 10.21 -2.17
N THR A 51 9.06 10.15 -1.20
CA THR A 51 9.35 11.25 -0.27
C THR A 51 10.81 11.67 -0.39
N GLU A 52 11.06 12.97 -0.40
CA GLU A 52 12.41 13.52 -0.27
C GLU A 52 13.01 13.24 1.14
N ALA A 53 14.30 13.51 1.33
CA ALA A 53 15.04 13.09 2.53
C ALA A 53 14.45 13.59 3.86
N ASN A 54 13.83 14.77 3.88
CA ASN A 54 13.25 15.41 5.06
C ASN A 54 11.72 15.55 4.98
N GLU A 55 11.11 14.88 4.00
CA GLU A 55 9.69 14.98 3.74
C GLU A 55 8.96 13.79 4.38
N ARG A 56 7.85 14.07 5.08
CA ARG A 56 7.02 13.05 5.72
C ARG A 56 5.61 13.12 5.14
N TYR A 57 5.11 11.99 4.67
CA TYR A 57 3.78 11.89 4.08
C TYR A 57 2.68 12.17 5.10
N TYR A 58 1.61 12.84 4.68
CA TYR A 58 0.39 13.02 5.46
C TYR A 58 -0.86 12.70 4.63
N PRO A 59 -1.92 12.12 5.23
CA PRO A 59 -3.09 11.62 4.52
C PRO A 59 -4.18 12.69 4.43
N CYS A 60 -3.85 13.88 3.92
CA CYS A 60 -4.81 14.95 3.64
C CYS A 60 -4.35 15.80 2.45
N SER A 61 -5.23 16.66 1.93
CA SER A 61 -4.85 17.55 0.84
C SER A 61 -3.87 18.61 1.35
N ASP A 62 -3.01 19.13 0.48
CA ASP A 62 -2.05 20.18 0.84
C ASP A 62 -2.76 21.41 1.40
N LYS A 63 -3.95 21.73 0.87
CA LYS A 63 -4.79 22.82 1.37
C LYS A 63 -5.24 22.59 2.81
N MET A 64 -5.63 21.37 3.16
CA MET A 64 -6.04 21.03 4.53
C MET A 64 -4.83 21.02 5.46
N PHE A 65 -3.71 20.47 5.00
CA PHE A 65 -2.46 20.46 5.76
C PHE A 65 -1.95 21.88 6.05
N ASP A 66 -1.91 22.75 5.03
CA ASP A 66 -1.55 24.17 5.16
C ASP A 66 -2.45 24.89 6.17
N ALA A 67 -3.77 24.68 6.07
CA ALA A 67 -4.73 25.29 6.97
C ALA A 67 -4.45 24.93 8.45
N ILE A 68 -4.11 23.66 8.73
CA ILE A 68 -3.82 23.16 10.08
C ILE A 68 -2.44 23.64 10.55
N MET A 69 -1.41 23.57 9.69
CA MET A 69 -0.04 23.91 10.06
C MET A 69 0.13 25.41 10.30
N ASN A 70 -0.45 26.24 9.44
CA ASN A 70 -0.35 27.69 9.54
C ASN A 70 -1.47 28.33 10.38
N ARG A 71 -2.48 27.55 10.79
CA ARG A 71 -3.64 28.01 11.57
C ARG A 71 -4.32 29.25 10.94
N ASN A 72 -4.36 29.28 9.62
CA ASN A 72 -4.73 30.47 8.84
C ASN A 72 -6.16 30.39 8.26
N ASN A 73 -6.84 29.24 8.39
CA ASN A 73 -8.13 29.00 7.73
C ASN A 73 -9.08 28.13 8.56
N SER A 74 -9.35 28.59 9.80
CA SER A 74 -10.29 27.94 10.72
C SER A 74 -11.66 27.69 10.09
N ALA A 75 -12.21 28.64 9.33
CA ALA A 75 -13.51 28.48 8.67
C ALA A 75 -13.55 27.27 7.71
N HIS A 76 -12.46 27.02 6.97
CA HIS A 76 -12.37 25.83 6.11
C HIS A 76 -12.32 24.54 6.93
N ILE A 77 -11.52 24.50 7.99
CA ILE A 77 -11.37 23.33 8.87
C ILE A 77 -12.70 23.00 9.55
N GLN A 78 -13.33 23.98 10.20
CA GLN A 78 -14.61 23.84 10.88
C GLN A 78 -15.73 23.38 9.95
N LYS A 79 -15.72 23.84 8.69
CA LYS A 79 -16.68 23.37 7.68
C LYS A 79 -16.53 21.86 7.44
N GLU A 80 -15.30 21.35 7.29
CA GLU A 80 -15.08 19.92 7.07
C GLU A 80 -15.32 19.08 8.34
N TYR A 81 -15.02 19.60 9.53
CA TYR A 81 -15.41 18.98 10.79
C TYR A 81 -16.94 18.85 10.94
N ASN A 82 -17.67 19.94 10.68
CA ASN A 82 -19.13 19.92 10.75
C ASN A 82 -19.73 18.91 9.78
N LYS A 83 -19.18 18.74 8.58
CA LYS A 83 -19.62 17.68 7.65
C LYS A 83 -19.47 16.29 8.25
N ALA A 84 -18.32 15.99 8.86
CA ALA A 84 -18.09 14.70 9.51
C ALA A 84 -19.08 14.46 10.67
N LEU A 85 -19.35 15.49 11.48
CA LEU A 85 -20.32 15.40 12.57
C LEU A 85 -21.74 15.15 12.05
N GLN A 86 -22.20 15.95 11.08
CA GLN A 86 -23.56 15.84 10.55
C GLN A 86 -23.83 14.49 9.90
N ARG A 87 -22.84 13.91 9.21
CA ARG A 87 -22.97 12.54 8.66
C ARG A 87 -23.24 11.51 9.75
N LEU A 88 -22.52 11.58 10.88
CA LEU A 88 -22.72 10.63 11.96
C LEU A 88 -24.02 10.88 12.73
N LEU A 89 -24.41 12.13 12.98
CA LEU A 89 -25.70 12.44 13.61
C LEU A 89 -26.87 11.93 12.76
N THR A 90 -26.79 12.10 11.44
CA THR A 90 -27.79 11.54 10.51
C THR A 90 -27.83 10.00 10.59
N LEU A 91 -26.69 9.34 10.78
CA LEU A 91 -26.65 7.88 10.97
C LEU A 91 -27.34 7.47 12.26
N ILE A 92 -27.06 8.15 13.38
CA ILE A 92 -27.70 7.89 14.67
C ILE A 92 -29.22 8.08 14.54
N GLU A 93 -29.65 9.18 13.93
CA GLU A 93 -31.07 9.49 13.76
C GLU A 93 -31.81 8.40 12.97
N ARG A 94 -31.14 7.85 11.94
CA ARG A 94 -31.71 6.85 11.03
C ARG A 94 -31.72 5.44 11.62
N GLN A 95 -30.72 5.06 12.41
CA GLN A 95 -30.50 3.66 12.82
C GLN A 95 -30.92 3.36 14.26
N ILE A 96 -31.01 4.38 15.12
CA ILE A 96 -31.33 4.19 16.55
C ILE A 96 -32.79 4.57 16.77
N GLU A 97 -33.60 3.59 17.14
CA GLU A 97 -35.03 3.78 17.37
C GLU A 97 -35.34 4.29 18.78
N ASP A 98 -34.61 3.81 19.80
CA ASP A 98 -34.85 4.21 21.18
C ASP A 98 -34.49 5.70 21.41
N PRO A 99 -35.44 6.54 21.86
CA PRO A 99 -35.20 7.97 22.00
C PRO A 99 -34.13 8.34 23.05
N TRP A 100 -33.99 7.53 24.10
CA TRP A 100 -33.00 7.79 25.16
C TRP A 100 -31.60 7.42 24.67
N GLU A 101 -31.42 6.24 24.06
CA GLU A 101 -30.14 5.83 23.49
C GLU A 101 -29.69 6.77 22.38
N LYS A 102 -30.61 7.21 21.53
CA LYS A 102 -30.37 8.24 20.51
C LYS A 102 -29.81 9.51 21.13
N THR A 103 -30.53 10.10 22.10
CA THR A 103 -30.11 11.34 22.77
C THR A 103 -28.76 11.16 23.49
N TYR A 104 -28.54 9.99 24.10
CA TYR A 104 -27.28 9.63 24.75
C TYR A 104 -26.12 9.59 23.75
N LEU A 105 -26.28 8.89 22.63
CA LEU A 105 -25.26 8.76 21.59
C LEU A 105 -24.95 10.10 20.93
N GLU A 106 -25.97 10.90 20.60
CA GLU A 106 -25.79 12.25 20.07
C GLU A 106 -24.98 13.12 21.03
N SER A 107 -25.36 13.16 22.31
CA SER A 107 -24.66 13.92 23.34
C SER A 107 -23.21 13.46 23.48
N LEU A 108 -22.98 12.15 23.48
CA LEU A 108 -21.64 11.56 23.56
C LEU A 108 -20.77 11.95 22.35
N VAL A 109 -21.33 11.88 21.14
CA VAL A 109 -20.65 12.25 19.88
C VAL A 109 -20.34 13.74 19.85
N ILE A 110 -21.29 14.60 20.24
CA ILE A 110 -21.11 16.06 20.28
C ILE A 110 -20.02 16.44 21.29
N ASN A 111 -20.03 15.84 22.48
CA ASN A 111 -19.01 16.09 23.49
C ASN A 111 -17.62 15.68 23.00
N LYS A 112 -17.51 14.51 22.34
CA LYS A 112 -16.23 14.08 21.76
C LYS A 112 -15.79 14.99 20.62
N TYR A 113 -16.70 15.37 19.74
CA TYR A 113 -16.45 16.30 18.65
C TYR A 113 -15.82 17.60 19.16
N GLN A 114 -16.47 18.25 20.13
CA GLN A 114 -15.99 19.51 20.72
C GLN A 114 -14.59 19.38 21.31
N HIS A 115 -14.30 18.27 21.99
CA HIS A 115 -12.98 18.01 22.56
C HIS A 115 -11.91 17.83 21.47
N GLU A 116 -12.19 17.04 20.44
CA GLU A 116 -11.23 16.68 19.39
C GLU A 116 -10.96 17.81 18.39
N THR A 117 -11.91 18.73 18.21
CA THR A 117 -11.78 19.84 17.25
C THR A 117 -11.27 21.14 17.87
N ARG A 118 -11.10 21.20 19.20
CA ARG A 118 -10.76 22.43 19.94
C ARG A 118 -9.52 23.13 19.39
N ASP A 119 -8.47 22.36 19.15
CA ASP A 119 -7.16 22.90 18.77
C ASP A 119 -6.94 22.87 17.25
N GLU A 120 -7.98 22.51 16.48
CA GLU A 120 -8.01 22.41 15.01
C GLU A 120 -6.90 21.54 14.37
N ILE A 121 -6.27 20.68 15.15
CA ILE A 121 -5.13 19.85 14.71
C ILE A 121 -5.52 18.54 14.02
N MET A 122 -6.75 18.07 14.24
CA MET A 122 -7.23 16.78 13.74
C MET A 122 -7.49 16.84 12.24
N ILE A 123 -7.16 15.78 11.50
CA ILE A 123 -7.61 15.66 10.12
C ILE A 123 -9.11 15.32 10.14
N PRO A 124 -9.98 16.01 9.36
CA PRO A 124 -11.43 15.75 9.40
C PRO A 124 -11.85 14.29 9.19
N SER A 125 -11.18 13.55 8.30
CA SER A 125 -11.44 12.12 8.12
C SER A 125 -11.01 11.24 9.31
N ARG A 126 -10.02 11.70 10.09
CA ARG A 126 -9.57 11.03 11.32
C ARG A 126 -10.55 11.29 12.47
N LEU A 127 -11.10 12.50 12.55
CA LEU A 127 -12.23 12.81 13.42
C LEU A 127 -13.41 11.90 13.09
N GLU A 128 -13.82 11.84 11.82
CA GLU A 128 -14.95 10.99 11.37
C GLU A 128 -14.76 9.52 11.78
N LYS A 129 -13.57 8.96 11.56
CA LYS A 129 -13.23 7.60 12.00
C LYS A 129 -13.42 7.42 13.52
N ARG A 130 -12.95 8.36 14.35
CA ARG A 130 -13.08 8.26 15.82
C ARG A 130 -14.55 8.25 16.23
N LEU A 131 -15.32 9.16 15.67
CA LEU A 131 -16.74 9.29 15.99
C LEU A 131 -17.51 8.04 15.51
N MET A 132 -17.25 7.55 14.30
CA MET A 132 -17.81 6.29 13.79
C MET A 132 -17.44 5.11 14.67
N ARG A 133 -16.18 5.00 15.13
CA ARG A 133 -15.76 3.93 16.04
C ARG A 133 -16.51 3.99 17.38
N MET A 134 -16.82 5.18 17.88
CA MET A 134 -17.64 5.31 19.09
C MET A 134 -19.06 4.81 18.87
N TYR A 135 -19.67 5.14 17.73
CA TYR A 135 -20.98 4.61 17.35
C TYR A 135 -20.96 3.08 17.32
N LEU A 136 -20.07 2.47 16.53
CA LEU A 136 -20.00 1.01 16.37
C LEU A 136 -19.76 0.29 17.70
N ASN A 137 -18.85 0.80 18.53
CA ASN A 137 -18.52 0.20 19.81
C ASN A 137 -19.65 0.29 20.85
N ARG A 138 -20.51 1.31 20.76
CA ARG A 138 -21.60 1.54 21.73
C ARG A 138 -22.89 0.85 21.33
N THR A 139 -23.17 0.75 20.04
CA THR A 139 -24.38 0.12 19.53
C THR A 139 -24.21 -1.38 19.31
N HIS A 140 -22.97 -1.86 19.21
CA HIS A 140 -22.65 -3.24 18.81
C HIS A 140 -23.25 -3.64 17.45
N ILE A 141 -23.61 -2.64 16.62
CA ILE A 141 -24.02 -2.86 15.23
C ILE A 141 -22.75 -3.03 14.41
N ASP A 142 -22.52 -4.25 13.92
CA ASP A 142 -21.31 -4.60 13.17
C ASP A 142 -21.14 -3.76 11.91
N ASP A 143 -22.19 -3.63 11.08
CA ASP A 143 -22.19 -2.77 9.88
C ASP A 143 -23.55 -2.08 9.69
N PRO A 144 -23.65 -0.75 9.95
CA PRO A 144 -24.91 -0.01 9.89
C PRO A 144 -25.49 0.17 8.48
N TYR A 145 -24.73 -0.18 7.44
CA TYR A 145 -25.11 -0.03 6.03
C TYR A 145 -25.21 -1.37 5.31
N MET A 146 -25.10 -2.51 6.03
CA MET A 146 -25.10 -3.85 5.42
C MET A 146 -26.26 -4.06 4.44
N VAL A 147 -27.50 -3.76 4.85
CA VAL A 147 -28.70 -3.92 4.02
C VAL A 147 -28.67 -2.98 2.82
N GLU A 148 -28.34 -1.70 3.05
CA GLU A 148 -28.28 -0.70 1.97
C GLU A 148 -27.23 -1.06 0.92
N LYS A 149 -26.06 -1.57 1.34
CA LYS A 149 -25.01 -2.05 0.42
C LYS A 149 -25.49 -3.25 -0.38
N ALA A 150 -26.15 -4.22 0.26
CA ALA A 150 -26.71 -5.39 -0.42
C ALA A 150 -27.76 -4.99 -1.46
N GLU A 151 -28.64 -4.04 -1.14
CA GLU A 151 -29.63 -3.53 -2.10
C GLU A 151 -28.96 -2.84 -3.30
N ARG A 152 -27.95 -1.99 -3.07
CA ARG A 152 -27.19 -1.33 -4.14
C ARG A 152 -26.52 -2.38 -5.04
N ASN A 153 -25.88 -3.39 -4.45
CA ASN A 153 -25.23 -4.48 -5.20
C ASN A 153 -26.25 -5.29 -6.02
N CYS A 154 -27.39 -5.66 -5.42
CA CYS A 154 -28.46 -6.36 -6.13
C CYS A 154 -29.01 -5.56 -7.32
N ARG A 155 -29.23 -4.25 -7.16
CA ARG A 155 -29.70 -3.37 -8.26
C ARG A 155 -28.67 -3.28 -9.38
N ALA A 156 -27.40 -3.08 -9.03
CA ALA A 156 -26.31 -3.03 -10.02
C ALA A 156 -26.18 -4.36 -10.78
N HIS A 157 -26.27 -5.50 -10.09
CA HIS A 157 -26.23 -6.81 -10.71
C HIS A 157 -27.42 -7.05 -11.64
N ALA A 158 -28.64 -6.78 -11.18
CA ALA A 158 -29.84 -6.92 -11.98
C ALA A 158 -29.79 -6.07 -13.25
N LEU A 159 -29.20 -4.87 -13.17
CA LEU A 159 -28.99 -3.99 -14.32
C LEU A 159 -28.06 -4.63 -15.37
N LEU A 160 -26.95 -5.25 -14.94
CA LEU A 160 -25.97 -5.90 -15.82
C LEU A 160 -26.52 -7.17 -16.49
N ASP A 161 -27.54 -7.80 -15.89
CA ASP A 161 -28.16 -9.03 -16.41
C ASP A 161 -29.34 -8.74 -17.38
N THR A 162 -29.68 -7.47 -17.61
CA THR A 162 -30.80 -7.14 -18.49
C THR A 162 -30.47 -7.35 -19.98
N PRO A 163 -31.42 -7.83 -20.80
CA PRO A 163 -31.23 -7.89 -22.25
C PRO A 163 -30.97 -6.52 -22.87
N ALA A 164 -31.59 -5.47 -22.34
CA ALA A 164 -31.41 -4.09 -22.79
C ALA A 164 -29.96 -3.62 -22.61
N PHE A 165 -29.33 -3.95 -21.49
CA PHE A 165 -27.91 -3.66 -21.26
C PHE A 165 -27.04 -4.35 -22.30
N HIS A 166 -27.21 -5.66 -22.52
CA HIS A 166 -26.40 -6.40 -23.50
C HIS A 166 -26.61 -5.89 -24.92
N GLN A 167 -27.84 -5.52 -25.30
CA GLN A 167 -28.12 -4.94 -26.61
C GLN A 167 -27.47 -3.55 -26.77
N ALA A 168 -27.51 -2.72 -25.74
CA ALA A 168 -26.87 -1.41 -25.76
C ALA A 168 -25.34 -1.50 -25.77
N LEU A 169 -24.77 -2.42 -24.98
CA LEU A 169 -23.31 -2.62 -24.90
C LEU A 169 -22.74 -3.10 -26.24
N ASN A 170 -23.49 -3.92 -26.98
CA ASN A 170 -23.15 -4.40 -28.31
C ASN A 170 -23.61 -3.48 -29.45
N HIS A 171 -24.22 -2.33 -29.14
CA HIS A 171 -24.70 -1.41 -30.16
C HIS A 171 -23.54 -0.81 -30.96
N VAL A 172 -23.61 -0.91 -32.28
CA VAL A 172 -22.65 -0.31 -33.22
C VAL A 172 -23.34 0.88 -33.90
N ASP A 173 -22.77 2.06 -33.74
CA ASP A 173 -23.22 3.25 -34.47
C ASP A 173 -22.79 3.16 -35.94
N MET A 174 -23.73 3.31 -36.87
CA MET A 174 -23.47 3.28 -38.31
C MET A 174 -22.46 4.35 -38.73
N ALA A 175 -22.38 5.48 -38.02
CA ALA A 175 -21.36 6.50 -38.27
C ALA A 175 -19.93 5.99 -37.98
N SER A 176 -19.78 5.06 -37.04
CA SER A 176 -18.49 4.43 -36.71
C SER A 176 -18.00 3.47 -37.79
N LEU A 177 -18.88 3.02 -38.69
CA LEU A 177 -18.55 2.13 -39.80
C LEU A 177 -18.01 2.86 -41.04
N ASN A 178 -18.07 4.20 -41.08
CA ASN A 178 -17.66 4.98 -42.26
C ASN A 178 -16.13 4.96 -42.52
N ASN A 179 -15.33 4.69 -41.49
CA ASN A 179 -13.86 4.55 -41.59
C ASN A 179 -13.40 3.35 -40.75
N PRO A 180 -13.66 2.11 -41.22
CA PRO A 180 -13.39 0.93 -40.43
C PRO A 180 -11.88 0.68 -40.29
N PRO A 181 -11.44 0.06 -39.19
CA PRO A 181 -10.04 -0.30 -39.02
C PRO A 181 -9.57 -1.28 -40.10
N LYS A 182 -8.28 -1.21 -40.44
CA LYS A 182 -7.71 -1.97 -41.58
C LYS A 182 -7.39 -3.43 -41.25
N THR A 183 -7.36 -3.80 -39.98
CA THR A 183 -7.01 -5.16 -39.53
C THR A 183 -8.03 -5.68 -38.52
N LEU A 184 -8.19 -7.01 -38.45
CA LEU A 184 -9.05 -7.66 -37.45
C LEU A 184 -8.59 -7.37 -36.01
N ASP A 185 -7.29 -7.24 -35.79
CA ASP A 185 -6.74 -6.92 -34.48
C ASP A 185 -7.08 -5.48 -34.06
N ASP A 186 -7.04 -4.53 -35.00
CA ASP A 186 -7.48 -3.15 -34.73
C ASP A 186 -8.99 -3.10 -34.40
N ILE A 187 -9.82 -3.88 -35.10
CA ILE A 187 -11.26 -3.99 -34.81
C ILE A 187 -11.47 -4.52 -33.40
N LYS A 188 -10.88 -5.67 -33.06
CA LYS A 188 -11.00 -6.27 -31.71
C LYS A 188 -10.54 -5.30 -30.64
N SER A 189 -9.46 -4.59 -30.89
CA SER A 189 -8.92 -3.67 -29.91
C SER A 189 -9.78 -2.42 -29.71
N GLN A 190 -10.41 -1.90 -30.76
CA GLN A 190 -11.35 -0.78 -30.64
C GLN A 190 -12.66 -1.18 -29.96
N ILE A 191 -13.15 -2.40 -30.22
CA ILE A 191 -14.32 -2.95 -29.52
C ILE A 191 -14.04 -3.02 -28.01
N ALA A 192 -12.90 -3.59 -27.62
CA ALA A 192 -12.52 -3.67 -26.21
C ALA A 192 -12.38 -2.29 -25.55
N ALA A 193 -11.80 -1.31 -26.26
CA ALA A 193 -11.70 0.06 -25.76
C ALA A 193 -13.08 0.68 -25.54
N LEU A 194 -14.00 0.50 -26.50
CA LEU A 194 -15.36 1.02 -26.43
C LEU A 194 -16.15 0.35 -25.32
N GLU A 195 -16.08 -0.98 -25.18
CA GLU A 195 -16.72 -1.73 -24.11
C GLU A 195 -16.24 -1.24 -22.74
N PHE A 196 -14.92 -1.13 -22.55
CA PHE A 196 -14.33 -0.59 -21.34
C PHE A 196 -14.84 0.82 -21.04
N GLN A 197 -14.88 1.70 -22.05
CA GLN A 197 -15.36 3.06 -21.89
C GLN A 197 -16.84 3.12 -21.48
N ARG A 198 -17.70 2.34 -22.14
CA ARG A 198 -19.13 2.23 -21.80
C ARG A 198 -19.33 1.76 -20.36
N MET A 199 -18.56 0.77 -19.94
CA MET A 199 -18.58 0.27 -18.56
C MET A 199 -18.10 1.31 -17.55
N LEU A 200 -17.09 2.12 -17.88
CA LEU A 200 -16.68 3.24 -17.03
C LEU A 200 -17.77 4.31 -16.89
N CYS A 201 -18.51 4.62 -17.95
CA CYS A 201 -19.67 5.52 -17.87
C CYS A 201 -20.72 4.97 -16.91
N LEU A 202 -21.01 3.67 -17.02
CA LEU A 202 -21.95 2.99 -16.11
C LEU A 202 -21.46 3.03 -14.65
N ALA A 203 -20.20 2.69 -14.40
CA ALA A 203 -19.60 2.69 -13.06
C ALA A 203 -19.54 4.09 -12.41
N ASN A 204 -19.70 5.17 -13.19
CA ASN A 204 -19.76 6.55 -12.69
C ASN A 204 -21.20 7.12 -12.71
N SER A 205 -22.21 6.24 -12.62
CA SER A 205 -23.63 6.58 -12.62
C SER A 205 -24.32 6.05 -11.35
N PRO A 206 -23.99 6.56 -10.15
CA PRO A 206 -24.52 6.04 -8.89
C PRO A 206 -26.04 6.03 -8.81
N GLU A 207 -26.71 6.93 -9.55
CA GLU A 207 -28.16 6.99 -9.68
C GLU A 207 -28.81 5.65 -10.08
N LEU A 208 -28.06 4.76 -10.73
CA LEU A 208 -28.55 3.48 -11.24
C LEU A 208 -28.70 2.40 -10.16
N TRP A 209 -28.02 2.53 -9.02
CA TRP A 209 -28.11 1.57 -7.90
C TRP A 209 -28.50 2.23 -6.58
N GLU A 210 -28.33 3.54 -6.42
CA GLU A 210 -28.82 4.26 -5.25
C GLU A 210 -30.34 4.38 -5.21
N LYS A 211 -31.00 4.33 -6.38
CA LYS A 211 -32.45 4.44 -6.52
C LYS A 211 -32.99 3.25 -7.28
N ALA A 212 -34.27 2.92 -7.04
CA ALA A 212 -34.97 1.96 -7.88
C ALA A 212 -35.10 2.52 -9.31
N LEU A 213 -34.69 1.73 -10.30
CA LEU A 213 -34.80 2.10 -11.70
C LEU A 213 -36.27 2.16 -12.14
N PRO A 214 -36.61 3.04 -13.10
CA PRO A 214 -37.90 2.98 -13.77
C PRO A 214 -38.13 1.61 -14.42
N LYS A 215 -39.38 1.14 -14.45
CA LYS A 215 -39.76 -0.12 -15.12
C LYS A 215 -39.38 -0.17 -16.60
N GLU A 216 -39.21 0.98 -17.24
CA GLU A 216 -38.96 1.13 -18.67
C GLU A 216 -37.48 1.40 -19.02
N PHE A 217 -36.53 1.19 -18.10
CA PHE A 217 -35.12 1.43 -18.39
C PHE A 217 -34.63 0.53 -19.54
N GLY A 218 -34.44 1.14 -20.72
CA GLY A 218 -34.26 0.45 -21.99
C GLY A 218 -32.92 0.76 -22.65
N VAL A 219 -32.78 0.27 -23.89
CA VAL A 219 -31.55 0.42 -24.69
C VAL A 219 -31.16 1.89 -24.86
N ALA A 220 -32.13 2.77 -25.09
CA ALA A 220 -31.89 4.20 -25.28
C ALA A 220 -31.30 4.87 -24.01
N ASP A 221 -31.72 4.44 -22.82
CA ASP A 221 -31.22 4.98 -21.56
C ASP A 221 -29.75 4.56 -21.33
N PHE A 222 -29.42 3.31 -21.63
CA PHE A 222 -28.03 2.85 -21.62
C PHE A 222 -27.17 3.60 -22.63
N LEU A 223 -27.63 3.78 -23.87
CA LEU A 223 -26.90 4.55 -24.87
C LEU A 223 -26.68 6.00 -24.43
N THR A 224 -27.67 6.60 -23.77
CA THR A 224 -27.53 7.93 -23.15
C THR A 224 -26.45 7.94 -22.07
N CYS A 225 -26.44 6.94 -21.18
CA CYS A 225 -25.40 6.77 -20.16
C CYS A 225 -24.01 6.60 -20.79
N PHE A 226 -23.90 5.76 -21.82
CA PHE A 226 -22.66 5.52 -22.56
C PHE A 226 -22.13 6.75 -23.30
N GLY A 227 -23.03 7.68 -23.65
CA GLY A 227 -22.70 8.98 -24.24
C GLY A 227 -22.10 10.00 -23.26
N LYS A 228 -22.00 9.68 -21.96
CA LYS A 228 -21.33 10.55 -20.98
C LYS A 228 -19.92 10.88 -21.47
N LYS A 229 -19.59 12.18 -21.51
CA LYS A 229 -18.27 12.65 -21.93
C LYS A 229 -17.21 12.12 -20.96
N MET A 230 -16.05 11.73 -21.49
CA MET A 230 -14.87 11.46 -20.68
C MET A 230 -13.98 12.70 -20.64
N THR A 231 -13.55 13.11 -19.45
CA THR A 231 -12.72 14.29 -19.21
C THR A 231 -11.46 13.94 -18.41
N GLY A 232 -10.54 14.90 -18.30
CA GLY A 232 -9.25 14.72 -17.62
C GLY A 232 -8.12 14.27 -18.57
N ASP A 233 -6.91 14.18 -18.03
CA ASP A 233 -5.69 13.87 -18.76
C ASP A 233 -5.34 12.37 -18.78
N GLY A 234 -6.10 11.55 -18.05
CA GLY A 234 -5.76 10.14 -17.83
C GLY A 234 -6.37 9.13 -18.79
N ILE A 235 -7.35 9.50 -19.62
CA ILE A 235 -8.05 8.54 -20.50
C ILE A 235 -7.08 7.90 -21.49
N LYS A 236 -6.35 8.71 -22.25
CA LYS A 236 -5.41 8.22 -23.28
C LYS A 236 -4.28 7.39 -22.65
N PRO A 237 -3.59 7.86 -21.60
CA PRO A 237 -2.59 7.05 -20.90
C PRO A 237 -3.17 5.74 -20.33
N LEU A 238 -4.42 5.74 -19.84
CA LEU A 238 -5.07 4.54 -19.30
C LEU A 238 -5.33 3.51 -20.41
N LEU A 239 -5.92 3.91 -21.52
CA LEU A 239 -6.16 3.00 -22.65
C LEU A 239 -4.84 2.42 -23.18
N GLU A 240 -3.80 3.25 -23.31
CA GLU A 240 -2.46 2.81 -23.72
C GLU A 240 -1.81 1.85 -22.71
N PHE A 241 -1.98 2.10 -21.41
CA PHE A 241 -1.48 1.25 -20.33
C PHE A 241 -2.13 -0.14 -20.37
N LEU A 242 -3.46 -0.17 -20.53
CA LEU A 242 -4.27 -1.39 -20.64
C LEU A 242 -4.06 -2.14 -21.96
N GLY A 243 -3.36 -1.51 -22.92
CA GLY A 243 -3.07 -2.11 -24.22
C GLY A 243 -4.22 -2.02 -25.22
N PHE A 244 -5.24 -1.22 -24.91
CA PHE A 244 -6.30 -0.89 -25.85
C PHE A 244 -5.73 0.04 -26.94
N GLY A 245 -5.99 -0.31 -28.20
CA GLY A 245 -5.53 0.38 -29.41
C GLY A 245 -4.15 -0.06 -29.94
N ARG A 246 -3.59 -1.22 -29.53
CA ARG A 246 -2.26 -1.69 -29.98
C ARG A 246 -2.32 -3.01 -30.75
N GLN A 247 -1.47 -3.13 -31.79
CA GLN A 247 -1.34 -4.34 -32.63
C GLN A 247 -0.51 -5.46 -32.00
N ARG A 248 0.25 -5.19 -30.92
CA ARG A 248 1.05 -6.21 -30.24
C ARG A 248 0.29 -6.80 -29.07
N THR A 249 0.50 -8.09 -28.81
CA THR A 249 0.05 -8.75 -27.59
C THR A 249 0.45 -7.89 -26.37
N PRO A 250 -0.53 -7.38 -25.60
CA PRO A 250 -0.22 -6.52 -24.48
C PRO A 250 0.61 -7.29 -23.45
N LYS A 251 1.63 -6.63 -22.90
CA LYS A 251 2.36 -7.15 -21.75
C LYS A 251 1.36 -7.32 -20.62
N ARG A 252 1.21 -8.54 -20.09
CA ARG A 252 0.34 -8.81 -18.93
C ARG A 252 0.67 -7.83 -17.81
N ARG A 253 -0.31 -7.01 -17.40
CA ARG A 253 -0.13 -6.02 -16.33
C ARG A 253 -0.66 -6.57 -15.01
N LYS A 254 -0.04 -6.15 -13.92
CA LYS A 254 -0.57 -6.27 -12.56
C LYS A 254 -1.19 -4.94 -12.16
N ILE A 255 -2.47 -4.94 -11.84
CA ILE A 255 -3.23 -3.72 -11.54
C ILE A 255 -3.77 -3.81 -10.12
N LEU A 256 -3.50 -2.80 -9.30
CA LEU A 256 -4.18 -2.63 -8.01
C LEU A 256 -5.43 -1.77 -8.22
N TRP A 257 -6.61 -2.36 -8.08
CA TRP A 257 -7.90 -1.69 -8.17
C TRP A 257 -8.40 -1.37 -6.76
N LEU A 258 -8.52 -0.09 -6.42
CA LEU A 258 -9.06 0.33 -5.13
C LEU A 258 -10.57 0.52 -5.27
N ALA A 259 -11.34 -0.43 -4.74
CA ALA A 259 -12.80 -0.35 -4.74
C ALA A 259 -13.29 0.81 -3.86
N ASP A 260 -14.45 1.38 -4.18
CA ASP A 260 -15.04 2.48 -3.41
C ASP A 260 -16.43 2.11 -2.86
N GLU A 261 -17.50 2.40 -3.58
CA GLU A 261 -18.89 2.29 -3.09
C GLU A 261 -19.56 0.94 -3.42
N ALA A 262 -20.52 0.54 -2.60
CA ALA A 262 -21.43 -0.55 -2.94
C ALA A 262 -22.33 -0.17 -4.13
N GLY A 263 -22.68 -1.15 -4.95
CA GLY A 263 -23.28 -0.98 -6.28
C GLY A 263 -22.22 -0.71 -7.35
N GLU A 264 -21.36 0.29 -7.15
CA GLU A 264 -20.24 0.59 -8.07
C GLU A 264 -19.31 -0.61 -8.23
N VAL A 265 -18.96 -1.26 -7.11
CA VAL A 265 -18.09 -2.44 -7.09
C VAL A 265 -18.59 -3.57 -8.01
N VAL A 266 -19.90 -3.74 -8.20
CA VAL A 266 -20.44 -4.80 -9.05
C VAL A 266 -20.12 -4.53 -10.52
N VAL A 267 -20.20 -3.27 -10.94
CA VAL A 267 -19.77 -2.82 -12.27
C VAL A 267 -18.26 -2.90 -12.40
N ASP A 268 -17.51 -2.53 -11.36
CA ASP A 268 -16.06 -2.69 -11.32
C ASP A 268 -15.66 -4.16 -11.53
N LEU A 269 -16.33 -5.12 -10.91
CA LEU A 269 -16.05 -6.55 -11.11
C LEU A 269 -16.29 -6.98 -12.57
N ALA A 270 -17.28 -6.42 -13.25
CA ALA A 270 -17.49 -6.66 -14.67
C ALA A 270 -16.36 -6.05 -15.53
N ILE A 271 -15.90 -4.85 -15.21
CA ILE A 271 -14.71 -4.23 -15.82
C ILE A 271 -13.48 -5.11 -15.57
N ILE A 272 -13.29 -5.60 -14.36
CA ILE A 272 -12.15 -6.44 -13.99
C ILE A 272 -12.15 -7.75 -14.78
N ARG A 273 -13.32 -8.37 -14.98
CA ARG A 273 -13.44 -9.55 -15.86
C ARG A 273 -13.02 -9.25 -17.30
N LEU A 274 -13.38 -8.08 -17.85
CA LEU A 274 -12.89 -7.63 -19.14
C LEU A 274 -11.36 -7.48 -19.13
N LEU A 275 -10.79 -6.83 -18.13
CA LEU A 275 -9.33 -6.68 -18.01
C LEU A 275 -8.60 -8.02 -17.93
N VAL A 276 -9.16 -8.99 -17.20
CA VAL A 276 -8.64 -10.36 -17.08
C VAL A 276 -8.73 -11.11 -18.40
N ALA A 277 -9.84 -10.98 -19.14
CA ALA A 277 -9.98 -11.55 -20.47
C ALA A 277 -8.92 -11.00 -21.45
N HIS A 278 -8.46 -9.76 -21.23
CA HIS A 278 -7.33 -9.14 -21.93
C HIS A 278 -5.94 -9.53 -21.38
N GLY A 279 -5.88 -10.51 -20.47
CA GLY A 279 -4.64 -11.10 -19.95
C GLY A 279 -4.02 -10.36 -18.76
N ASN A 280 -4.71 -9.39 -18.17
CA ASN A 280 -4.23 -8.68 -16.99
C ASN A 280 -4.50 -9.48 -15.71
N LYS A 281 -3.66 -9.28 -14.71
CA LYS A 281 -3.89 -9.73 -13.33
C LYS A 281 -4.36 -8.53 -12.51
N VAL A 282 -5.49 -8.66 -11.84
CA VAL A 282 -6.08 -7.58 -11.05
C VAL A 282 -6.12 -7.97 -9.58
N ILE A 283 -5.71 -7.03 -8.73
CA ILE A 283 -5.77 -7.14 -7.28
C ILE A 283 -6.76 -6.09 -6.80
N VAL A 284 -7.87 -6.51 -6.19
CA VAL A 284 -8.93 -5.63 -5.70
C VAL A 284 -8.72 -5.37 -4.22
N ALA A 285 -8.58 -4.11 -3.83
CA ALA A 285 -8.46 -3.69 -2.44
C ALA A 285 -9.79 -3.15 -1.92
N PHE A 286 -10.21 -3.67 -0.79
CA PHE A 286 -11.41 -3.29 -0.05
C PHE A 286 -11.05 -2.68 1.30
N LYS A 287 -12.00 -1.99 1.95
CA LYS A 287 -11.84 -1.59 3.35
C LYS A 287 -11.75 -2.82 4.26
N LYS A 288 -11.08 -2.69 5.41
CA LYS A 288 -11.04 -3.76 6.43
C LYS A 288 -12.38 -3.98 7.10
N GLY A 289 -13.17 -2.92 7.23
CA GLY A 289 -14.47 -2.96 7.87
C GLY A 289 -15.34 -1.78 7.45
N PRO A 290 -16.48 -1.59 8.13
CA PRO A 290 -17.51 -0.64 7.74
C PRO A 290 -16.99 0.79 7.64
N LEU A 291 -17.37 1.45 6.56
CA LEU A 291 -17.16 2.87 6.34
C LEU A 291 -18.31 3.41 5.48
N TYR A 292 -19.45 3.64 6.13
CA TYR A 292 -20.71 3.99 5.44
C TYR A 292 -21.04 2.97 4.33
N THR A 293 -21.27 3.44 3.12
CA THR A 293 -21.61 2.63 1.94
C THR A 293 -20.40 2.07 1.19
N LYS A 294 -19.18 2.33 1.67
CA LYS A 294 -17.97 1.79 1.04
C LYS A 294 -17.88 0.28 1.21
N THR A 295 -17.42 -0.38 0.16
CA THR A 295 -17.28 -1.84 0.13
C THR A 295 -16.10 -2.27 0.98
N ASN A 296 -16.33 -3.25 1.86
CA ASN A 296 -15.32 -3.82 2.72
C ASN A 296 -15.15 -5.32 2.46
N ILE A 297 -14.07 -5.91 3.00
CA ILE A 297 -13.70 -7.29 2.73
C ILE A 297 -14.75 -8.30 3.24
N LEU A 298 -15.50 -7.96 4.30
CA LEU A 298 -16.55 -8.82 4.84
C LEU A 298 -17.78 -8.88 3.93
N ASP A 299 -17.99 -7.85 3.10
CA ASP A 299 -19.09 -7.82 2.14
C ASP A 299 -18.96 -8.94 1.11
N ILE A 300 -17.74 -9.35 0.74
CA ILE A 300 -17.51 -10.50 -0.16
C ILE A 300 -18.12 -11.79 0.40
N PHE A 301 -18.07 -11.95 1.72
CA PHE A 301 -18.60 -13.13 2.38
C PHE A 301 -20.09 -12.99 2.67
N ASN A 302 -20.57 -11.80 3.02
CA ASN A 302 -21.94 -11.60 3.49
C ASN A 302 -22.95 -11.28 2.38
N ASP A 303 -22.50 -10.70 1.27
CA ASP A 303 -23.34 -10.34 0.13
C ASP A 303 -23.30 -11.45 -0.96
N PRO A 304 -24.43 -12.07 -1.31
CA PRO A 304 -24.47 -13.10 -2.36
C PRO A 304 -23.98 -12.64 -3.74
N VAL A 305 -24.23 -11.38 -4.12
CA VAL A 305 -23.80 -10.81 -5.40
C VAL A 305 -22.28 -10.73 -5.46
N LEU A 306 -21.66 -10.22 -4.39
CA LEU A 306 -20.19 -10.11 -4.33
C LEU A 306 -19.54 -11.47 -4.17
N ARG A 307 -20.13 -12.37 -3.38
CA ARG A 307 -19.66 -13.74 -3.22
C ARG A 307 -19.58 -14.46 -4.57
N ASN A 308 -20.65 -14.38 -5.37
CA ASN A 308 -20.69 -14.96 -6.71
C ASN A 308 -19.73 -14.24 -7.67
N GLY A 309 -19.70 -12.90 -7.63
CA GLY A 309 -18.79 -12.10 -8.45
C GLY A 309 -17.30 -12.37 -8.20
N MET A 310 -16.97 -12.91 -7.02
CA MET A 310 -15.61 -13.20 -6.55
C MET A 310 -15.31 -14.69 -6.37
N GLU A 311 -16.16 -15.59 -6.86
CA GLU A 311 -16.04 -17.05 -6.64
C GLU A 311 -14.68 -17.62 -7.08
N HIS A 312 -14.06 -17.06 -8.11
CA HIS A 312 -12.76 -17.48 -8.64
C HIS A 312 -11.58 -16.62 -8.17
N ALA A 313 -11.81 -15.66 -7.27
CA ALA A 313 -10.77 -14.81 -6.71
C ALA A 313 -10.11 -15.48 -5.50
N VAL A 314 -8.81 -15.24 -5.32
CA VAL A 314 -8.11 -15.61 -4.07
C VAL A 314 -8.11 -14.43 -3.12
N ILE A 315 -8.64 -14.65 -1.91
CA ILE A 315 -8.65 -13.66 -0.84
C ILE A 315 -7.35 -13.78 -0.04
N ILE A 316 -6.63 -12.67 0.07
CA ILE A 316 -5.42 -12.55 0.87
C ILE A 316 -5.81 -12.07 2.27
N GLU A 317 -5.84 -13.01 3.21
CA GLU A 317 -6.27 -12.74 4.59
C GLU A 317 -5.14 -12.17 5.47
N ASP A 318 -3.90 -12.62 5.29
CA ASP A 318 -2.79 -12.20 6.15
C ASP A 318 -2.40 -10.73 5.86
N PRO A 319 -2.56 -9.80 6.83
CA PRO A 319 -2.21 -8.39 6.65
C PRO A 319 -0.70 -8.13 6.67
N ARG A 320 0.14 -9.15 6.94
CA ARG A 320 1.60 -9.04 7.09
C ARG A 320 2.38 -10.05 6.25
N LEU A 321 1.84 -10.49 5.12
CA LEU A 321 2.50 -11.43 4.21
C LEU A 321 3.94 -11.01 3.90
N ASN A 322 4.90 -11.88 4.19
CA ASN A 322 6.29 -11.66 3.82
C ASN A 322 6.47 -11.63 2.29
N LYS A 323 7.63 -11.13 1.84
CA LYS A 323 7.90 -10.97 0.41
C LYS A 323 7.85 -12.30 -0.36
N ASN A 324 8.38 -13.40 0.18
CA ASN A 324 8.38 -14.70 -0.50
C ASN A 324 6.94 -15.20 -0.75
N ASP A 325 6.10 -15.15 0.28
CA ASP A 325 4.70 -15.57 0.18
C ASP A 325 3.92 -14.66 -0.77
N LEU A 326 4.15 -13.34 -0.72
CA LEU A 326 3.54 -12.41 -1.66
C LEU A 326 3.94 -12.72 -3.10
N VAL A 327 5.22 -13.01 -3.35
CA VAL A 327 5.72 -13.36 -4.69
C VAL A 327 5.06 -14.63 -5.19
N ARG A 328 4.95 -15.66 -4.34
CA ARG A 328 4.26 -16.90 -4.70
C ARG A 328 2.81 -16.62 -5.09
N THR A 329 2.10 -15.82 -4.29
CA THR A 329 0.71 -15.42 -4.57
C THR A 329 0.59 -14.63 -5.87
N LEU A 330 1.48 -13.66 -6.13
CA LEU A 330 1.45 -12.85 -7.34
C LEU A 330 1.89 -13.61 -8.60
N ARG A 331 2.75 -14.63 -8.47
CA ARG A 331 3.16 -15.52 -9.58
C ARG A 331 2.15 -16.62 -9.91
N GLY A 332 1.26 -16.97 -8.97
CA GLY A 332 0.24 -18.00 -9.20
C GLY A 332 -0.69 -17.68 -10.38
N ASP A 333 -1.40 -18.69 -10.89
CA ASP A 333 -2.20 -18.56 -12.11
C ASP A 333 -3.54 -17.84 -11.92
N VAL A 334 -3.95 -17.62 -10.66
CA VAL A 334 -5.23 -16.95 -10.36
C VAL A 334 -5.18 -15.48 -10.82
N PRO A 335 -6.09 -15.05 -11.72
CA PRO A 335 -6.02 -13.73 -12.34
C PRO A 335 -6.60 -12.61 -11.47
N VAL A 336 -7.47 -12.94 -10.51
CA VAL A 336 -8.08 -11.97 -9.57
C VAL A 336 -7.68 -12.31 -8.14
N LEU A 337 -7.12 -11.33 -7.46
CA LEU A 337 -6.83 -11.40 -6.03
C LEU A 337 -7.65 -10.34 -5.30
N ALA A 338 -8.02 -10.58 -4.05
CA ALA A 338 -8.69 -9.61 -3.19
C ALA A 338 -7.92 -9.43 -1.89
N LEU A 339 -7.89 -8.22 -1.35
CA LEU A 339 -7.35 -7.97 -0.02
C LEU A 339 -8.04 -6.80 0.66
N SER A 340 -7.80 -6.71 1.97
CA SER A 340 -8.11 -5.51 2.72
C SER A 340 -6.94 -4.50 2.68
N ASP A 341 -7.25 -3.22 2.55
CA ASP A 341 -6.30 -2.13 2.77
C ASP A 341 -5.85 -2.01 4.23
N GLY A 342 -6.50 -2.72 5.17
CA GLY A 342 -6.18 -2.72 6.60
C GLY A 342 -6.90 -1.66 7.42
N THR A 343 -7.73 -0.82 6.80
CA THR A 343 -8.31 0.37 7.43
C THR A 343 -9.84 0.44 7.35
N ASN A 344 -10.43 1.15 8.31
CA ASN A 344 -11.86 1.52 8.33
C ASN A 344 -12.00 3.04 8.19
N GLU A 345 -11.20 3.65 7.31
CA GLU A 345 -11.19 5.10 7.07
C GLU A 345 -10.88 5.41 5.59
N ASN A 346 -11.06 6.67 5.20
CA ASN A 346 -10.62 7.13 3.88
C ASN A 346 -9.13 6.84 3.69
N LEU A 347 -8.73 6.55 2.45
CA LEU A 347 -7.37 6.07 2.14
C LEU A 347 -6.30 6.84 2.91
N ASN A 348 -5.48 6.08 3.64
CA ASN A 348 -4.45 6.59 4.51
C ASN A 348 -3.24 5.67 4.45
N LEU A 349 -2.29 5.99 3.56
CA LEU A 349 -1.12 5.14 3.27
C LEU A 349 -0.16 4.98 4.46
N LEU A 350 -0.35 5.74 5.55
CA LEU A 350 0.36 5.51 6.82
C LEU A 350 -0.24 4.37 7.64
N LEU A 351 -1.51 4.05 7.46
CA LEU A 351 -2.21 3.10 8.34
C LEU A 351 -2.65 1.82 7.62
N VAL A 352 -2.32 1.71 6.33
CA VAL A 352 -2.63 0.51 5.55
C VAL A 352 -1.85 -0.70 6.04
N SER A 353 -2.39 -1.88 5.75
CA SER A 353 -1.70 -3.14 6.03
C SER A 353 -0.36 -3.23 5.29
N THR A 354 0.58 -3.95 5.89
CA THR A 354 1.86 -4.28 5.27
C THR A 354 1.67 -4.99 3.92
N THR A 355 0.75 -5.96 3.87
CA THR A 355 0.46 -6.69 2.63
C THR A 355 -0.01 -5.75 1.54
N PHE A 356 -0.88 -4.79 1.86
CA PHE A 356 -1.31 -3.75 0.91
C PHE A 356 -0.15 -2.91 0.41
N ALA A 357 0.70 -2.41 1.32
CA ALA A 357 1.86 -1.59 0.95
C ALA A 357 2.83 -2.34 0.02
N ARG A 358 3.07 -3.64 0.28
CA ARG A 358 3.90 -4.49 -0.59
C ARG A 358 3.24 -4.74 -1.94
N ILE A 359 1.93 -5.00 -1.99
CA ILE A 359 1.21 -5.13 -3.26
C ILE A 359 1.30 -3.86 -4.09
N PHE A 360 1.11 -2.70 -3.47
CA PHE A 360 1.24 -1.40 -4.13
C PHE A 360 2.62 -1.25 -4.78
N LYS A 361 3.69 -1.66 -4.11
CA LYS A 361 5.06 -1.66 -4.68
C LYS A 361 5.19 -2.61 -5.89
N GLU A 362 4.53 -3.75 -5.85
CA GLU A 362 4.71 -4.83 -6.81
C GLU A 362 3.88 -4.69 -8.09
N VAL A 363 2.74 -3.99 -8.04
CA VAL A 363 1.90 -3.76 -9.23
C VAL A 363 2.56 -2.84 -10.26
N ASP A 364 2.04 -2.85 -11.49
CA ASP A 364 2.49 -1.95 -12.56
C ASP A 364 1.78 -0.59 -12.51
N SER A 365 0.56 -0.54 -11.95
CA SER A 365 -0.20 0.69 -11.74
C SER A 365 -1.31 0.49 -10.71
N VAL A 366 -1.79 1.60 -10.16
CA VAL A 366 -2.94 1.68 -9.24
C VAL A 366 -4.08 2.43 -9.91
N ILE A 367 -5.27 1.84 -9.91
CA ILE A 367 -6.51 2.48 -10.34
C ILE A 367 -7.36 2.73 -9.09
N SER A 368 -7.63 3.99 -8.81
CA SER A 368 -8.45 4.43 -7.68
C SER A 368 -9.84 4.87 -8.13
N ARG A 369 -10.83 4.55 -7.31
CA ARG A 369 -12.24 4.87 -7.53
C ARG A 369 -12.73 5.91 -6.53
N GLY A 370 -13.61 6.78 -6.98
CA GLY A 370 -14.28 7.76 -6.11
C GLY A 370 -13.46 8.99 -5.73
N GLU A 371 -14.17 10.01 -5.25
CA GLU A 371 -13.61 11.34 -4.98
C GLU A 371 -12.73 11.36 -3.72
N ASP A 372 -13.08 10.58 -2.69
CA ASP A 372 -12.28 10.51 -1.46
C ASP A 372 -10.86 10.02 -1.72
N GLN A 373 -10.73 8.99 -2.57
CA GLN A 373 -9.44 8.43 -2.94
C GLN A 373 -8.70 9.36 -3.90
N ARG A 374 -9.40 9.98 -4.86
CA ARG A 374 -8.85 11.02 -5.75
C ARG A 374 -8.14 12.11 -4.95
N ARG A 375 -8.81 12.67 -3.93
CA ARG A 375 -8.23 13.74 -3.11
C ARG A 375 -6.93 13.32 -2.41
N ARG A 376 -6.75 12.03 -2.09
CA ARG A 376 -5.51 11.52 -1.47
C ARG A 376 -4.34 11.39 -2.43
N PHE A 377 -4.61 11.20 -3.72
CA PHE A 377 -3.58 11.06 -4.74
C PHE A 377 -3.32 12.36 -5.51
N PHE A 378 -4.34 13.19 -5.73
CA PHE A 378 -4.27 14.32 -6.67
C PHE A 378 -4.30 15.69 -6.00
N ASP A 379 -4.93 15.84 -4.82
CA ASP A 379 -4.94 17.12 -4.09
C ASP A 379 -3.73 17.26 -3.17
N THR A 380 -2.59 16.71 -3.59
CA THR A 380 -1.34 16.75 -2.84
C THR A 380 -0.12 16.82 -3.77
N HIS A 381 0.94 17.48 -3.29
CA HIS A 381 2.25 17.56 -3.92
C HIS A 381 2.99 16.22 -3.94
N PHE A 382 2.66 15.27 -3.03
CA PHE A 382 3.36 13.99 -2.98
C PHE A 382 3.31 13.25 -4.31
N HIS A 383 4.44 12.65 -4.67
CA HIS A 383 4.52 11.70 -5.78
C HIS A 383 4.48 10.26 -5.28
N PHE A 384 4.19 9.32 -6.18
CA PHE A 384 4.01 7.91 -5.82
C PHE A 384 5.03 7.03 -6.53
N THR A 385 5.22 5.83 -6.00
CA THR A 385 6.13 4.81 -6.54
C THR A 385 5.57 4.11 -7.77
N GLN A 386 4.25 4.17 -7.97
CA GLN A 386 3.54 3.65 -9.14
C GLN A 386 2.78 4.73 -9.89
N ASP A 387 2.47 4.41 -11.14
CA ASP A 387 1.54 5.18 -11.96
C ASP A 387 0.14 5.08 -11.34
N ILE A 388 -0.51 6.22 -11.11
CA ILE A 388 -1.83 6.30 -10.48
C ILE A 388 -2.85 6.83 -11.48
N PHE A 389 -3.93 6.09 -11.67
CA PHE A 389 -5.14 6.55 -12.33
C PHE A 389 -6.23 6.78 -11.29
N SER A 390 -6.97 7.87 -11.40
CA SER A 390 -8.17 8.12 -10.60
C SER A 390 -9.36 8.29 -11.50
N ILE A 391 -10.40 7.49 -11.25
CA ILE A 391 -11.67 7.54 -11.97
C ILE A 391 -12.76 7.88 -10.96
N ALA A 392 -13.46 8.98 -11.22
CA ALA A 392 -14.60 9.40 -10.40
C ALA A 392 -15.50 10.35 -11.20
N PRO A 393 -16.75 10.57 -10.75
CA PRO A 393 -17.67 11.49 -11.41
C PRO A 393 -17.09 12.90 -11.53
N GLY A 394 -17.30 13.53 -12.69
CA GLY A 394 -17.05 14.95 -12.93
C GLY A 394 -18.20 15.80 -12.41
N ALA A 395 -17.94 17.09 -12.16
CA ALA A 395 -18.94 18.02 -11.62
C ALA A 395 -20.15 18.24 -12.56
N ASP A 396 -19.99 17.96 -13.84
CA ASP A 396 -20.99 18.09 -14.91
C ASP A 396 -21.64 16.74 -15.29
N GLY A 397 -21.43 15.68 -14.51
CA GLY A 397 -21.90 14.32 -14.82
C GLY A 397 -21.04 13.57 -15.85
N SER A 398 -19.91 14.15 -16.27
CA SER A 398 -18.89 13.46 -17.07
C SER A 398 -18.15 12.39 -16.26
N VAL A 399 -17.43 11.50 -16.95
CA VAL A 399 -16.45 10.60 -16.31
C VAL A 399 -15.10 11.29 -16.29
N SER A 400 -14.62 11.69 -15.12
CA SER A 400 -13.30 12.32 -15.00
C SER A 400 -12.23 11.27 -14.71
N ILE A 401 -11.19 11.22 -15.54
CA ILE A 401 -10.04 10.33 -15.39
C ILE A 401 -8.77 11.17 -15.30
N LEU A 402 -8.12 11.13 -14.14
CA LEU A 402 -6.85 11.82 -13.89
C LEU A 402 -5.70 10.84 -13.87
N PHE A 403 -4.53 11.28 -14.31
CA PHE A 403 -3.32 10.46 -14.32
C PHE A 403 -2.15 11.16 -13.60
N LYS A 404 -1.50 10.44 -12.69
CA LYS A 404 -0.28 10.87 -12.02
C LYS A 404 0.82 9.85 -12.31
N LEU A 405 1.82 10.28 -13.07
CA LEU A 405 2.98 9.47 -13.40
C LEU A 405 3.81 9.18 -12.13
N ARG A 406 4.34 7.97 -12.02
CA ARG A 406 5.32 7.61 -10.98
C ARG A 406 6.52 8.55 -11.01
N HIS A 407 7.13 8.79 -9.84
CA HIS A 407 8.29 9.67 -9.78
C HIS A 407 9.49 9.07 -10.55
N PRO A 408 10.19 9.83 -11.42
CA PRO A 408 11.25 9.30 -12.27
C PRO A 408 12.48 8.78 -11.50
N ALA A 409 12.70 9.27 -10.26
CA ALA A 409 13.78 8.79 -9.40
C ALA A 409 13.49 7.45 -8.71
N VAL A 410 12.27 6.90 -8.85
CA VAL A 410 11.92 5.61 -8.26
C VAL A 410 12.56 4.48 -9.09
N ILE A 411 13.49 3.78 -8.47
CA ILE A 411 14.14 2.60 -9.04
C ILE A 411 13.38 1.37 -8.53
N LYS A 412 12.85 0.56 -9.45
CA LYS A 412 12.17 -0.71 -9.12
C LYS A 412 13.08 -1.88 -9.48
N PHE A 413 13.44 -2.69 -8.48
CA PHE A 413 14.10 -3.96 -8.72
C PHE A 413 13.05 -5.04 -8.97
N SER A 414 13.04 -5.62 -10.17
CA SER A 414 12.18 -6.78 -10.40
C SER A 414 12.76 -8.01 -9.70
N HIS A 415 11.91 -9.01 -9.44
CA HIS A 415 12.37 -10.29 -8.91
C HIS A 415 13.48 -10.93 -9.75
N HIS A 416 13.35 -10.85 -11.07
CA HIS A 416 14.37 -11.36 -11.98
C HIS A 416 15.70 -10.58 -11.83
N ASP A 417 15.64 -9.26 -11.59
CA ASP A 417 16.85 -8.47 -11.33
C ASP A 417 17.54 -8.90 -10.02
N LEU A 418 16.75 -9.13 -8.97
CA LEU A 418 17.26 -9.60 -7.67
C LEU A 418 17.82 -11.03 -7.77
N GLU A 419 17.12 -11.95 -8.44
CA GLU A 419 17.60 -13.32 -8.70
C GLU A 419 18.90 -13.31 -9.51
N ARG A 420 18.99 -12.48 -10.56
CA ARG A 420 20.22 -12.32 -11.36
C ARG A 420 21.39 -11.79 -10.52
N LYS A 421 21.14 -10.81 -9.65
CA LYS A 421 22.15 -10.29 -8.72
C LYS A 421 22.60 -11.35 -7.73
N ALA A 422 21.66 -12.10 -7.14
CA ALA A 422 21.97 -13.21 -6.25
C ALA A 422 22.85 -14.25 -6.95
N ASN A 423 22.49 -14.65 -8.17
CA ASN A 423 23.28 -15.60 -8.97
C ASN A 423 24.70 -15.08 -9.27
N ALA A 424 24.87 -13.79 -9.57
CA ALA A 424 26.19 -13.20 -9.77
C ALA A 424 27.07 -13.28 -8.51
N ILE A 425 26.49 -13.09 -7.32
CA ILE A 425 27.20 -13.26 -6.03
C ILE A 425 27.54 -14.74 -5.81
N ILE A 426 26.63 -15.66 -6.14
CA ILE A 426 26.85 -17.10 -6.06
C ILE A 426 28.01 -17.53 -6.98
N ASP A 427 28.10 -16.99 -8.18
CA ASP A 427 29.18 -17.32 -9.11
C ASP A 427 30.54 -16.76 -8.64
N GLN A 428 30.56 -15.62 -7.95
CA GLN A 428 31.76 -15.14 -7.26
C GLN A 428 32.20 -16.10 -6.15
N MET A 429 31.27 -16.61 -5.34
CA MET A 429 31.56 -17.61 -4.30
C MET A 429 32.13 -18.89 -4.90
N LYS A 430 31.50 -19.44 -5.94
CA LYS A 430 31.99 -20.63 -6.64
C LYS A 430 33.40 -20.42 -7.17
N THR A 431 33.66 -19.25 -7.77
CA THR A 431 34.99 -18.89 -8.28
C THR A 431 36.03 -18.84 -7.15
N ALA A 432 35.67 -18.30 -5.98
CA ALA A 432 36.55 -18.28 -4.81
C ALA A 432 36.84 -19.70 -4.30
N LYS A 433 35.81 -20.55 -4.18
CA LYS A 433 35.98 -21.96 -3.77
C LYS A 433 36.85 -22.74 -4.75
N ASN A 434 36.67 -22.54 -6.05
CA ASN A 434 37.51 -23.16 -7.09
C ASN A 434 38.98 -22.72 -7.00
N LYS A 435 39.27 -21.55 -6.40
CA LYS A 435 40.63 -21.08 -6.10
C LYS A 435 41.15 -21.58 -4.75
N GLY A 436 40.44 -22.47 -4.08
CA GLY A 436 40.79 -22.99 -2.75
C GLY A 436 40.58 -21.99 -1.61
N MET A 437 39.80 -20.93 -1.83
CA MET A 437 39.49 -19.95 -0.79
C MET A 437 38.32 -20.43 0.08
N THR A 438 38.36 -20.11 1.38
CA THR A 438 37.23 -20.30 2.30
C THR A 438 36.24 -19.14 2.16
N VAL A 439 34.98 -19.43 1.89
CA VAL A 439 33.92 -18.41 1.78
C VAL A 439 33.31 -18.15 3.15
N ILE A 440 33.41 -16.89 3.59
CA ILE A 440 32.87 -16.42 4.87
C ILE A 440 31.70 -15.48 4.60
N PHE A 441 30.51 -15.83 5.09
CA PHE A 441 29.38 -14.91 5.16
C PHE A 441 29.41 -14.18 6.50
N TYR A 442 29.63 -12.85 6.46
CA TYR A 442 29.61 -12.01 7.65
C TYR A 442 28.25 -11.35 7.82
N SER A 443 27.45 -11.89 8.75
CA SER A 443 26.16 -11.35 9.16
C SER A 443 26.39 -10.28 10.23
N GLY A 444 26.26 -9.01 9.84
CA GLY A 444 26.32 -7.89 10.76
C GLY A 444 24.95 -7.27 11.03
N ILE A 445 24.89 -6.44 12.06
CA ILE A 445 23.65 -5.88 12.57
C ILE A 445 23.35 -4.59 11.82
N ILE A 446 22.79 -4.73 10.63
CA ILE A 446 22.32 -3.57 9.87
C ILE A 446 20.99 -3.17 10.47
N GLY A 447 21.08 -2.15 11.32
CA GLY A 447 19.97 -1.32 11.72
C GLY A 447 19.36 -1.63 13.07
N SER A 448 19.75 -2.60 13.90
CA SER A 448 19.08 -2.80 15.22
C SER A 448 18.86 -1.53 16.07
N LEU A 449 19.70 -0.51 15.91
CA LEU A 449 19.58 0.81 16.52
C LEU A 449 18.90 1.83 15.56
N PRO A 450 17.70 2.35 15.91
CA PRO A 450 17.00 3.38 15.13
C PRO A 450 17.92 4.59 14.82
N GLY A 451 17.93 5.02 13.55
CA GLY A 451 18.71 6.20 13.12
C GLY A 451 20.24 6.02 13.06
N LYS A 452 20.77 4.82 13.33
CA LYS A 452 22.24 4.56 13.38
C LYS A 452 22.78 3.72 12.21
N ILE A 453 22.01 3.53 11.14
CA ILE A 453 22.38 2.71 9.97
C ILE A 453 23.74 3.09 9.38
N LYS A 454 24.06 4.39 9.28
CA LYS A 454 25.37 4.85 8.75
C LYS A 454 26.53 4.33 9.60
N MET A 455 26.41 4.44 10.92
CA MET A 455 27.43 3.95 11.85
C MET A 455 27.50 2.42 11.84
N ALA A 456 26.35 1.73 11.76
CA ALA A 456 26.30 0.28 11.63
C ALA A 456 27.07 -0.23 10.40
N LYS A 457 26.82 0.38 9.23
CA LYS A 457 27.56 0.08 7.99
C LYS A 457 29.06 0.36 8.14
N HIS A 458 29.42 1.44 8.82
CA HIS A 458 30.83 1.79 9.04
C HIS A 458 31.55 0.78 9.95
N ILE A 459 30.93 0.37 11.06
CA ILE A 459 31.44 -0.67 11.96
C ILE A 459 31.67 -1.97 11.19
N MET A 460 30.68 -2.40 10.40
CA MET A 460 30.78 -3.63 9.63
C MET A 460 31.90 -3.58 8.59
N SER A 461 32.00 -2.48 7.83
CA SER A 461 33.04 -2.31 6.82
C SER A 461 34.45 -2.35 7.44
N LEU A 462 34.70 -1.63 8.53
CA LEU A 462 36.00 -1.65 9.20
C LEU A 462 36.38 -3.03 9.72
N PHE A 463 35.42 -3.74 10.31
CA PHE A 463 35.68 -5.06 10.85
C PHE A 463 35.92 -6.09 9.73
N VAL A 464 35.16 -6.04 8.63
CA VAL A 464 35.38 -6.89 7.46
C VAL A 464 36.76 -6.63 6.86
N ASP A 465 37.19 -5.38 6.76
CA ASP A 465 38.54 -5.03 6.29
C ASP A 465 39.63 -5.52 7.24
N HIS A 466 39.38 -5.49 8.55
CA HIS A 466 40.27 -6.09 9.55
C HIS A 466 40.39 -7.61 9.37
N LEU A 467 39.26 -8.32 9.20
CA LEU A 467 39.24 -9.76 8.94
C LEU A 467 39.98 -10.14 7.65
N LYS A 468 39.78 -9.37 6.57
CA LYS A 468 40.48 -9.56 5.29
C LYS A 468 42.00 -9.42 5.42
N LYS A 469 42.48 -8.54 6.29
CA LYS A 469 43.92 -8.35 6.53
C LYS A 469 44.54 -9.47 7.36
N GLN A 470 43.77 -10.07 8.27
CA GLN A 470 44.25 -11.14 9.17
C GLN A 470 44.15 -12.53 8.55
N SER A 471 43.22 -12.74 7.61
CA SER A 471 42.92 -14.07 7.07
C SER A 471 43.45 -14.23 5.65
N ALA A 472 44.39 -15.14 5.45
CA ALA A 472 44.82 -15.55 4.11
C ALA A 472 43.82 -16.53 3.50
N MET A 473 43.68 -16.52 2.16
CA MET A 473 42.83 -17.46 1.42
C MET A 473 41.34 -17.43 1.83
N THR A 474 40.81 -16.26 2.21
CA THR A 474 39.38 -16.10 2.53
C THR A 474 38.68 -15.15 1.57
N PHE A 475 37.41 -15.46 1.26
CA PHE A 475 36.51 -14.60 0.51
C PHE A 475 35.35 -14.21 1.41
N ILE A 476 35.36 -12.97 1.90
CA ILE A 476 34.35 -12.48 2.85
C ILE A 476 33.26 -11.72 2.11
N ILE A 477 32.02 -12.14 2.31
CA ILE A 477 30.81 -11.51 1.76
C ILE A 477 30.03 -10.88 2.88
N ASN A 478 29.58 -9.64 2.64
CA ASN A 478 28.84 -8.85 3.59
C ASN A 478 27.62 -8.18 2.91
N PRO A 479 26.39 -8.36 3.44
CA PRO A 479 25.20 -7.69 2.94
C PRO A 479 25.28 -6.17 2.77
N SER A 480 26.06 -5.47 3.60
CA SER A 480 26.15 -4.00 3.50
C SER A 480 26.77 -3.51 2.20
N ASP A 481 27.61 -4.32 1.57
CA ASP A 481 28.41 -3.94 0.39
C ASP A 481 27.56 -3.98 -0.89
N TYR A 482 26.39 -4.62 -0.84
CA TYR A 482 25.49 -4.82 -1.98
C TYR A 482 24.20 -3.99 -1.85
N TYR A 483 24.17 -3.01 -0.95
CA TYR A 483 23.06 -2.08 -0.83
C TYR A 483 23.11 -1.06 -1.97
N GLU A 484 22.11 -1.08 -2.85
CA GLU A 484 21.98 -0.15 -3.97
C GLU A 484 20.86 0.87 -3.72
N PRO A 485 20.99 2.12 -4.19
CA PRO A 485 19.89 3.08 -4.19
C PRO A 485 18.63 2.49 -4.84
N GLY A 486 17.50 2.59 -4.15
CA GLY A 486 16.21 2.03 -4.59
C GLY A 486 15.93 0.60 -4.14
N MET A 487 16.91 -0.10 -3.54
CA MET A 487 16.69 -1.40 -2.90
C MET A 487 16.20 -1.17 -1.47
N ASP A 488 15.08 -1.78 -1.09
CA ASP A 488 14.61 -1.75 0.30
C ASP A 488 15.04 -3.00 1.09
N ALA A 489 14.68 -3.04 2.37
CA ALA A 489 15.00 -4.16 3.25
C ALA A 489 14.38 -5.49 2.76
N ASP A 490 13.19 -5.47 2.18
CA ASP A 490 12.54 -6.68 1.66
C ASP A 490 13.25 -7.20 0.41
N ASP A 491 13.69 -6.32 -0.49
CA ASP A 491 14.50 -6.64 -1.66
C ASP A 491 15.84 -7.25 -1.27
N LEU A 492 16.51 -6.64 -0.30
CA LEU A 492 17.78 -7.12 0.22
C LEU A 492 17.62 -8.51 0.84
N MET A 493 16.65 -8.69 1.74
CA MET A 493 16.38 -9.97 2.39
C MET A 493 16.03 -11.07 1.38
N TYR A 494 15.20 -10.76 0.39
CA TYR A 494 14.85 -11.71 -0.68
C TYR A 494 16.07 -12.18 -1.48
N MET A 495 16.91 -11.23 -1.90
CA MET A 495 18.14 -11.54 -2.65
C MET A 495 19.11 -12.35 -1.79
N TRP A 496 19.33 -11.96 -0.54
CA TRP A 496 20.27 -12.64 0.35
C TRP A 496 19.82 -14.03 0.74
N GLU A 497 18.53 -14.29 0.91
CA GLU A 497 18.05 -15.64 1.19
C GLU A 497 18.42 -16.61 0.06
N ILE A 498 18.39 -16.18 -1.21
CA ILE A 498 18.85 -16.97 -2.36
C ILE A 498 20.36 -17.27 -2.24
N VAL A 499 21.16 -16.24 -1.95
CA VAL A 499 22.63 -16.37 -1.81
C VAL A 499 22.99 -17.28 -0.64
N GLN A 500 22.35 -17.09 0.51
CA GLN A 500 22.59 -17.83 1.75
C GLN A 500 22.24 -19.30 1.61
N ARG A 501 21.20 -19.63 0.84
CA ARG A 501 20.76 -21.00 0.58
C ARG A 501 21.50 -21.70 -0.56
N SER A 502 22.51 -21.06 -1.15
CA SER A 502 23.25 -21.60 -2.31
C SER A 502 24.21 -22.76 -2.00
N GLY A 503 24.46 -23.05 -0.72
CA GLY A 503 25.42 -24.08 -0.28
C GLY A 503 26.89 -23.71 -0.52
N GLN A 504 27.19 -22.45 -0.84
CA GLN A 504 28.56 -21.99 -1.12
C GLN A 504 29.27 -21.37 0.10
N ILE A 505 28.61 -21.29 1.25
CA ILE A 505 29.16 -20.70 2.47
C ILE A 505 29.89 -21.78 3.26
N ASP A 506 31.16 -21.56 3.58
CA ASP A 506 31.94 -22.48 4.44
C ASP A 506 31.87 -22.04 5.91
N ILE A 507 31.86 -20.73 6.16
CA ILE A 507 31.77 -20.15 7.50
C ILE A 507 30.67 -19.09 7.51
N TRP A 508 29.66 -19.28 8.35
CA TRP A 508 28.68 -18.26 8.68
C TRP A 508 29.08 -17.58 9.99
N ARG A 509 29.54 -16.33 9.93
CA ARG A 509 29.95 -15.55 11.09
C ARG A 509 28.90 -14.50 11.44
N PHE A 510 28.31 -14.61 12.62
CA PHE A 510 27.47 -13.56 13.21
C PHE A 510 28.32 -12.56 13.98
N GLN A 511 28.04 -11.27 13.78
CA GLN A 511 28.71 -10.18 14.49
C GLN A 511 28.57 -10.36 16.01
N THR A 512 29.71 -10.25 16.70
CA THR A 512 29.78 -10.32 18.15
C THR A 512 29.93 -8.92 18.78
N TYR A 513 29.81 -8.84 20.10
CA TYR A 513 30.14 -7.60 20.81
C TYR A 513 31.62 -7.23 20.62
N ASP A 514 32.50 -8.23 20.63
CA ASP A 514 33.94 -8.01 20.45
C ASP A 514 34.24 -7.45 19.07
N ASP A 515 33.52 -7.90 18.03
CA ASP A 515 33.65 -7.32 16.68
C ASP A 515 33.31 -5.82 16.67
N ILE A 516 32.30 -5.39 17.45
CA ILE A 516 31.93 -3.97 17.60
C ILE A 516 33.00 -3.21 18.37
N VAL A 517 33.51 -3.78 19.47
CA VAL A 517 34.59 -3.19 20.28
C VAL A 517 35.82 -2.97 19.41
N THR A 518 36.27 -3.99 18.68
CA THR A 518 37.42 -3.90 17.77
C THR A 518 37.19 -2.83 16.70
N ALA A 519 35.98 -2.73 16.13
CA ALA A 519 35.69 -1.68 15.16
C ALA A 519 35.83 -0.26 15.78
N PHE A 520 35.31 -0.03 16.99
CA PHE A 520 35.46 1.27 17.67
C PHE A 520 36.92 1.58 18.06
N GLU A 521 37.69 0.56 18.45
CA GLU A 521 39.13 0.67 18.69
C GLU A 521 39.88 1.09 17.42
N LEU A 522 39.57 0.45 16.28
CA LEU A 522 40.12 0.82 14.97
C LEU A 522 39.72 2.25 14.56
N MET A 523 38.54 2.72 14.94
CA MET A 523 38.10 4.11 14.75
C MET A 523 38.76 5.10 15.73
N LYS A 524 39.45 4.60 16.78
CA LYS A 524 39.95 5.41 17.90
C LYS A 524 38.85 6.22 18.60
N GLN A 525 37.65 5.64 18.72
CA GLN A 525 36.50 6.27 19.37
C GLN A 525 36.06 5.45 20.58
N LYS A 526 35.50 6.14 21.59
CA LYS A 526 34.81 5.46 22.69
C LYS A 526 33.49 4.91 22.18
N ILE A 527 33.11 3.71 22.65
CA ILE A 527 31.84 3.06 22.31
C ILE A 527 30.70 3.90 22.91
N PRO A 528 29.80 4.47 22.10
CA PRO A 528 28.66 5.22 22.60
C PRO A 528 27.67 4.33 23.36
N PRO A 529 26.89 4.86 24.33
CA PRO A 529 25.99 4.07 25.17
C PRO A 529 24.98 3.21 24.38
N GLU A 530 24.49 3.71 23.24
CA GLU A 530 23.56 2.97 22.39
C GLU A 530 24.19 1.72 21.75
N TRP A 531 25.52 1.65 21.64
CA TRP A 531 26.28 0.51 21.12
C TRP A 531 26.74 -0.45 22.24
N VAL A 532 26.42 -0.14 23.49
CA VAL A 532 26.76 -0.97 24.65
C VAL A 532 25.57 -1.86 25.00
N GLY A 533 25.79 -3.18 24.97
CA GLY A 533 24.83 -4.16 25.46
C GLY A 533 24.10 -4.94 24.36
N LYS A 534 23.01 -5.62 24.76
CA LYS A 534 22.37 -6.67 23.96
C LYS A 534 21.66 -6.14 22.71
N ASP A 535 21.17 -4.90 22.72
CA ASP A 535 20.41 -4.33 21.60
C ASP A 535 21.31 -3.88 20.43
N ALA A 536 22.62 -3.74 20.70
CA ALA A 536 23.65 -3.49 19.69
C ALA A 536 24.22 -4.77 19.05
N THR A 537 23.84 -5.96 19.55
CA THR A 537 24.42 -7.27 19.17
C THR A 537 23.45 -8.25 18.51
N TYR A 538 22.14 -7.96 18.46
CA TYR A 538 21.16 -8.83 17.81
C TYR A 538 20.06 -8.02 17.11
N SER A 539 19.66 -8.43 15.89
CA SER A 539 18.46 -7.94 15.21
C SER A 539 17.48 -9.08 14.88
N THR A 540 16.24 -8.71 14.52
CA THR A 540 15.25 -9.62 13.91
C THR A 540 15.75 -10.25 12.61
N GLY A 541 16.62 -9.58 11.85
CA GLY A 541 17.28 -10.19 10.68
C GLY A 541 18.26 -11.24 11.07
N CYS A 542 19.10 -10.99 12.07
CA CYS A 542 20.00 -12.01 12.58
C CYS A 542 19.24 -13.24 13.10
N THR A 543 17.99 -13.08 13.54
CA THR A 543 17.12 -14.21 13.94
C THR A 543 16.67 -15.04 12.73
N LYS A 544 16.22 -14.39 11.64
CA LYS A 544 15.88 -15.08 10.39
C LYS A 544 17.12 -15.73 9.76
N GLU A 545 18.23 -15.00 9.72
CA GLU A 545 19.51 -15.50 9.22
C GLU A 545 20.04 -16.68 10.04
N MET A 546 19.92 -16.66 11.38
CA MET A 546 20.25 -17.83 12.21
C MET A 546 19.38 -19.04 11.88
N ALA A 547 18.08 -18.85 11.64
CA ALA A 547 17.21 -19.94 11.21
C ALA A 547 17.63 -20.52 9.85
N ILE A 548 17.97 -19.66 8.89
CA ILE A 548 18.49 -20.08 7.57
C ILE A 548 19.83 -20.80 7.72
N ALA A 549 20.75 -20.25 8.51
CA ALA A 549 22.07 -20.83 8.72
C ALA A 549 22.00 -22.25 9.31
N VAL A 550 21.10 -22.46 10.27
CA VAL A 550 20.86 -23.80 10.85
C VAL A 550 20.28 -24.77 9.81
N ASP A 551 19.32 -24.36 8.98
CA ASP A 551 18.76 -25.20 7.91
C ASP A 551 19.80 -25.52 6.82
N VAL A 552 20.65 -24.56 6.46
CA VAL A 552 21.74 -24.78 5.51
C VAL A 552 22.79 -25.73 6.09
N GLN A 553 23.16 -25.58 7.37
CA GLN A 553 24.13 -26.48 8.03
C GLN A 553 23.63 -27.92 8.10
N GLN A 554 22.31 -28.13 8.26
CA GLN A 554 21.74 -29.47 8.22
C GLN A 554 21.94 -30.16 6.86
N ARG A 555 21.99 -29.39 5.77
CA ARG A 555 22.22 -29.89 4.40
C ARG A 555 23.70 -29.92 4.03
N HIS A 556 24.52 -29.09 4.69
CA HIS A 556 25.95 -28.93 4.50
C HIS A 556 26.68 -29.00 5.86
N PRO A 557 26.87 -30.21 6.43
CA PRO A 557 27.40 -30.40 7.78
C PRO A 557 28.82 -29.84 7.98
N GLU A 558 29.58 -29.67 6.89
CA GLU A 558 30.91 -29.08 6.86
C GLU A 558 30.91 -27.56 7.13
N MET A 559 29.76 -26.89 6.95
CA MET A 559 29.64 -25.46 7.20
C MET A 559 29.75 -25.16 8.71
N GLN A 560 30.58 -24.17 9.04
CA GLN A 560 30.79 -23.72 10.41
C GLN A 560 29.89 -22.54 10.75
N LEU A 561 29.27 -22.57 11.92
CA LEU A 561 28.57 -21.43 12.50
C LEU A 561 29.44 -20.80 13.60
N ILE A 562 29.81 -19.54 13.43
CA ILE A 562 30.63 -18.78 14.38
C ILE A 562 29.83 -17.58 14.89
N GLY A 563 29.81 -17.38 16.19
CA GLY A 563 29.15 -16.24 16.82
C GLY A 563 28.40 -16.64 18.08
N PRO A 564 27.41 -15.83 18.52
CA PRO A 564 26.64 -16.13 19.72
C PRO A 564 25.83 -17.43 19.59
N ALA A 565 25.50 -18.04 20.73
CA ALA A 565 24.68 -19.25 20.75
C ALA A 565 23.23 -18.98 20.25
N LYS A 566 22.60 -19.98 19.62
CA LYS A 566 21.27 -19.89 18.99
C LYS A 566 20.20 -19.34 19.94
N GLU A 567 20.26 -19.70 21.22
CA GLU A 567 19.31 -19.30 22.26
C GLU A 567 19.31 -17.78 22.46
N ARG A 568 20.43 -17.10 22.14
CA ARG A 568 20.55 -15.65 22.23
C ARG A 568 19.79 -14.92 21.11
N PHE A 569 19.48 -15.61 20.00
CA PHE A 569 18.71 -15.09 18.87
C PHE A 569 17.19 -15.29 19.01
N MET A 570 16.71 -16.06 20.00
CA MET A 570 15.29 -16.43 20.17
C MET A 570 14.34 -15.28 20.58
N ARG A 571 14.73 -14.02 20.40
CA ARG A 571 13.94 -12.90 20.93
C ARG A 571 12.70 -12.55 20.11
N ARG A 572 12.69 -12.60 18.77
CA ARG A 572 11.61 -11.97 17.95
C ARG A 572 11.49 -12.60 16.55
N LYS A 573 10.26 -12.94 16.12
CA LYS A 573 10.03 -13.71 14.89
C LYS A 573 10.22 -12.93 13.58
N GLU A 574 10.04 -11.60 13.53
CA GLU A 574 10.10 -10.84 12.27
C GLU A 574 10.55 -9.38 12.41
N TYR A 575 11.21 -8.84 11.37
CA TYR A 575 11.42 -7.39 11.21
C TYR A 575 10.07 -6.66 11.18
N GLY A 576 10.00 -5.48 11.80
CA GLY A 576 8.99 -4.50 11.44
C GLY A 576 9.12 -4.13 9.97
N VAL A 577 8.02 -4.05 9.26
CA VAL A 577 7.98 -3.95 7.80
C VAL A 577 8.66 -2.68 7.32
N GLY A 578 9.52 -2.80 6.30
CA GLY A 578 10.31 -1.70 5.76
C GLY A 578 11.51 -1.28 6.61
N LYS A 579 11.66 -1.78 7.85
CA LYS A 579 12.74 -1.35 8.74
C LYS A 579 14.00 -2.19 8.60
N MET A 580 15.14 -1.52 8.74
CA MET A 580 16.39 -2.15 9.14
C MET A 580 16.53 -2.23 10.67
N TYR A 581 15.65 -1.56 11.44
CA TYR A 581 15.77 -1.40 12.89
C TYR A 581 14.62 -1.97 13.72
N ASP A 582 14.92 -2.29 14.98
CA ASP A 582 13.96 -2.81 15.96
C ASP A 582 13.71 -1.74 17.03
N GLN A 583 12.47 -1.63 17.51
CA GLN A 583 12.15 -0.76 18.65
C GLN A 583 11.32 -1.57 19.65
N ARG A 584 11.61 -1.39 20.95
CA ARG A 584 10.84 -2.02 22.03
C ARG A 584 9.35 -1.72 21.83
N LEU A 585 8.55 -2.74 21.54
CA LEU A 585 7.18 -2.77 22.05
C LEU A 585 7.35 -2.71 23.57
N GLY A 586 6.95 -1.58 24.17
CA GLY A 586 6.95 -1.43 25.62
C GLY A 586 6.18 -2.59 26.24
N LEU A 587 6.66 -3.11 27.36
CA LEU A 587 5.85 -3.97 28.21
C LEU A 587 4.55 -3.20 28.49
N VAL A 588 3.44 -3.75 28.02
CA VAL A 588 2.10 -3.35 28.44
C VAL A 588 2.08 -3.50 29.96
N CYS A 589 1.98 -2.37 30.66
CA CYS A 589 1.49 -2.33 32.03
C CYS A 589 0.00 -1.99 31.98
#